data_AF-A0A957S1G9-F1
#
_entry.id   AF-A0A957S1G9-F1
#
_cell.length_a   1.000
_cell.length_b   1.000
_cell.length_c   1.000
_cell.angle_alpha   90.00
_cell.angle_beta   90.00
_cell.angle_gamma   90.00
#
_symmetry.space_group_name_H-M   'P 1'
#
loop_
_entity.id
_entity.type
_entity.pdbx_description
1 polymer ?
#
loop_
_entity_poly.entity_id
_entity_poly.type
_entity_poly.pdbx_seq_one_letter_code
_entity_poly.pdbx_strand_id
1 'polypeptide(L)' 'IEDRFADLDVATAATGCPVLRDALGWVDCTLFAAHDSGDHTIFVGEVMAAAAKPDGDPILYWNRGWRALEDGTI' A
#
# COMPACT_ATOMS: atom_id res chain seq x y z
N ILE A 1 -11.94 19.79 0.25
CA ILE A 1 -11.20 18.52 0.09
C ILE A 1 -12.06 17.47 0.75
N GLU A 2 -12.47 16.46 0.00
CA GLU A 2 -13.24 15.33 0.51
C GLU A 2 -12.31 14.35 1.22
N ASP A 3 -12.78 13.74 2.31
CA ASP A 3 -12.01 12.74 3.04
C ASP A 3 -12.04 11.41 2.27
N ARG A 4 -10.87 11.03 1.73
CA ARG A 4 -10.69 9.81 0.92
C ARG A 4 -10.77 8.52 1.77
N PHE A 5 -10.75 8.63 3.09
CA PHE A 5 -10.80 7.52 4.03
C PHE A 5 -12.13 7.39 4.77
N ALA A 6 -13.09 8.30 4.56
CA ALA A 6 -14.31 8.42 5.37
C ALA A 6 -15.12 7.12 5.50
N ASP A 7 -15.18 6.31 4.44
CA ASP A 7 -15.96 5.07 4.36
C ASP A 7 -15.08 3.79 4.40
N LEU A 8 -13.81 3.92 4.78
CA LEU A 8 -12.87 2.80 4.83
C LEU A 8 -12.56 2.41 6.28
N ASP A 9 -12.40 1.10 6.53
CA ASP A 9 -11.89 0.62 7.82
C ASP A 9 -10.38 0.86 7.90
N VAL A 10 -10.01 1.91 8.63
CA VAL A 10 -8.63 2.35 8.82
C VAL A 10 -8.19 2.20 10.27
N ALA A 11 -6.90 1.93 10.43
CA ALA A 11 -6.21 1.97 11.71
C ALA A 11 -4.98 2.88 11.60
N THR A 12 -4.25 3.03 12.70
CA THR A 12 -2.91 3.63 12.70
C THR A 12 -1.91 2.64 13.27
N ALA A 13 -0.66 2.73 12.83
CA ALA A 13 0.46 1.96 13.37
C ALA A 13 1.45 2.88 14.12
N ALA A 14 2.73 2.89 13.73
CA ALA A 14 3.81 3.58 14.44
C ALA A 14 3.88 5.09 14.16
N THR A 15 3.57 5.53 12.94
CA THR A 15 3.73 6.95 12.53
C THR A 15 2.47 7.78 12.72
N GLY A 16 1.33 7.12 12.97
CA GLY A 16 0.01 7.76 12.98
C GLY A 16 -0.63 7.88 11.58
N CYS A 17 0.05 7.48 10.50
CA CYS A 17 -0.56 7.40 9.17
C CYS A 17 -1.68 6.34 9.12
N PRO A 18 -2.75 6.57 8.34
CA PRO A 18 -3.83 5.60 8.18
C PRO A 18 -3.34 4.37 7.40
N VAL A 19 -3.61 3.19 7.94
CA VAL A 19 -3.41 1.89 7.28
C VAL A 19 -4.76 1.22 7.04
N LEU A 20 -4.96 0.65 5.85
CA LEU A 20 -6.19 -0.06 5.50
C LEU A 20 -6.19 -1.45 6.16
N ARG A 21 -7.19 -1.75 7.01
CA ARG A 21 -7.27 -3.05 7.68
C ARG A 21 -7.50 -4.21 6.71
N ASP A 22 -8.22 -3.93 5.63
CA ASP A 22 -8.60 -4.94 4.65
C ASP A 22 -7.54 -5.23 3.58
N ALA A 23 -6.46 -4.43 3.52
CA ALA A 23 -5.36 -4.69 2.60
C ALA A 23 -4.71 -6.06 2.82
N LEU A 24 -4.17 -6.65 1.74
CA LEU A 24 -3.37 -7.87 1.81
C LEU A 24 -2.12 -7.68 2.69
N GLY A 25 -1.56 -6.48 2.70
CA GLY A 25 -0.54 -6.05 3.62
C GLY A 25 -0.34 -4.54 3.56
N TRP A 26 0.32 -4.01 4.59
CA TRP A 26 0.65 -2.58 4.69
C TRP A 26 2.05 -2.40 5.28
N VAL A 27 2.67 -1.28 4.93
CA VAL A 27 3.93 -0.79 5.49
C VAL A 27 3.72 0.63 5.97
N ASP A 28 4.10 0.89 7.22
CA ASP A 28 4.07 2.21 7.84
C ASP A 28 5.49 2.73 7.99
N CYS A 29 5.79 3.87 7.36
CA CYS A 29 7.15 4.31 7.11
C CYS A 29 7.36 5.79 7.45
N THR A 30 8.58 6.13 7.87
CA THR A 30 9.07 7.52 7.88
C THR A 30 9.88 7.82 6.63
N LEU A 31 9.88 9.08 6.17
CA LEU A 31 10.65 9.48 5.00
C LEU A 31 12.16 9.42 5.29
N PHE A 32 12.88 8.55 4.59
CA PHE A 32 14.33 8.43 4.69
C PHE A 32 15.05 9.27 3.64
N ALA A 33 14.60 9.24 2.38
CA ALA A 33 15.17 10.06 1.31
C ALA A 33 14.14 10.41 0.23
N ALA A 34 14.37 11.52 -0.47
CA ALA A 34 13.62 11.93 -1.64
C ALA A 34 14.60 12.25 -2.78
N HIS A 35 14.36 11.66 -3.96
CA HIS A 35 15.18 11.85 -5.14
C HIS A 35 14.34 12.42 -6.28
N ASP A 36 14.73 13.57 -6.81
CA ASP A 36 14.08 14.17 -7.98
C ASP A 36 14.31 13.31 -9.24
N SER A 37 13.25 13.06 -9.99
CA SER A 37 13.27 12.21 -11.19
C SER A 37 12.32 12.74 -12.28
N GLY A 38 12.58 13.96 -12.74
CA GLY A 38 11.81 14.59 -13.81
C GLY A 38 10.41 15.00 -13.35
N ASP A 39 9.38 14.28 -13.80
CA ASP A 39 7.97 14.55 -13.45
C ASP A 39 7.51 13.81 -12.18
N HIS A 40 8.37 12.98 -11.57
CA HIS A 40 8.11 12.28 -10.32
C HIS A 40 9.26 12.45 -9.31
N THR A 41 8.95 12.20 -8.04
CA THR A 41 9.94 12.07 -6.96
C THR A 41 9.95 10.62 -6.47
N ILE A 42 11.13 10.03 -6.37
CA ILE A 42 11.32 8.71 -5.75
C ILE A 42 11.49 8.93 -4.26
N PHE A 43 10.56 8.40 -3.46
CA PHE A 43 10.65 8.42 -2.00
C PHE A 43 11.16 7.07 -1.49
N VAL A 44 12.18 7.10 -0.64
CA VAL A 44 12.66 5.94 0.11
C VAL A 44 12.13 6.07 1.54
N GLY A 45 11.39 5.07 2.00
CA GLY A 45 10.83 5.01 3.34
C GLY A 45 11.56 4.02 4.24
N GLU A 46 11.84 4.41 5.47
CA GLU A 46 12.27 3.50 6.54
C GLU A 46 11.03 2.86 7.18
N VAL A 47 10.96 1.54 7.20
CA VAL A 47 9.79 0.79 7.71
C VAL A 47 9.80 0.81 9.23
N MET A 48 8.77 1.43 9.82
CA MET A 48 8.60 1.51 11.28
C MET A 48 7.69 0.40 11.81
N ALA A 49 6.71 -0.02 11.01
CA ALA A 49 5.85 -1.17 11.28
C ALA A 49 5.33 -1.75 9.95
N ALA A 50 5.02 -3.05 9.96
CA ALA A 50 4.39 -3.71 8.81
C ALA A 50 3.55 -4.89 9.29
N ALA A 51 2.51 -5.22 8.53
CA ALA A 51 1.78 -6.47 8.68
C ALA A 51 1.28 -6.95 7.32
N ALA A 52 1.09 -8.27 7.21
CA ALA A 52 0.51 -8.91 6.05
C ALA A 52 -0.46 -10.00 6.50
N LYS A 53 -1.50 -10.23 5.70
CA LYS A 53 -2.35 -11.40 5.82
C LYS A 53 -1.60 -12.60 5.22
N PRO A 54 -1.70 -13.80 5.82
CA PRO A 54 -1.05 -14.99 5.28
C PRO A 54 -1.65 -15.44 3.95
N ASP A 55 -2.93 -15.14 3.75
CA ASP A 55 -3.73 -15.56 2.61
C ASP A 55 -4.44 -14.36 1.96
N GLY A 56 -4.75 -14.50 0.68
CA GLY A 56 -5.51 -13.54 -0.12
C GLY A 56 -4.82 -13.19 -1.44
N ASP A 57 -5.62 -12.96 -2.47
CA ASP A 57 -5.10 -12.64 -3.80
C ASP A 57 -4.80 -11.14 -3.92
N PRO A 58 -3.63 -10.75 -4.48
CA PRO A 58 -3.35 -9.35 -4.71
C PRO A 58 -4.18 -8.82 -5.89
N ILE A 59 -4.47 -7.52 -5.85
CA ILE A 59 -5.01 -6.84 -7.03
C ILE A 59 -3.89 -6.60 -8.05
N LEU A 60 -4.17 -6.94 -9.30
CA LEU A 60 -3.25 -6.70 -10.41
C LEU A 60 -3.79 -5.57 -11.28
N TYR A 61 -2.89 -4.70 -11.75
CA TYR A 61 -3.20 -3.66 -12.72
C TYR A 61 -2.31 -3.81 -13.95
N TRP A 62 -2.92 -4.13 -15.09
CA TRP A 62 -2.21 -4.34 -16.35
C TRP A 62 -3.03 -3.82 -17.53
N ASN A 63 -2.35 -3.16 -18.46
CA ASN A 63 -2.94 -2.59 -19.67
C ASN A 63 -4.26 -1.82 -19.39
N ARG A 64 -4.19 -0.88 -18.45
CA ARG A 64 -5.31 -0.02 -18.01
C ARG A 64 -6.52 -0.76 -17.40
N GLY A 65 -6.35 -1.99 -16.93
CA GLY A 65 -7.44 -2.77 -16.32
C GLY A 65 -7.03 -3.55 -15.08
N TRP A 66 -8.01 -3.76 -14.21
CA TRP A 66 -7.88 -4.62 -13.03
C TRP A 66 -7.91 -6.10 -13.43
N ARG A 67 -7.14 -6.92 -12.73
CA ARG A 67 -7.03 -8.37 -12.91
C ARG A 67 -6.88 -9.05 -11.55
N ALA A 68 -7.17 -10.35 -11.50
CA ALA A 68 -6.87 -11.25 -10.39
C ALA A 68 -5.76 -12.22 -10.83
N LEU A 69 -5.07 -12.84 -9.86
CA LEU A 69 -4.26 -14.01 -10.15
C LEU A 69 -5.16 -15.19 -10.52
N GLU A 70 -4.68 -16.03 -11.43
CA GLU A 70 -5.26 -17.35 -11.66
C GLU A 70 -4.51 -18.37 -10.81
N ASP A 71 -5.21 -19.36 -10.27
CA ASP A 71 -4.60 -20.48 -9.55
C ASP A 71 -3.65 -21.24 -10.48
N GLY A 72 -2.35 -21.07 -10.26
CA GLY A 72 -1.32 -21.74 -11.03
C GLY A 72 -1.18 -23.20 -10.60
N THR A 73 -1.62 -24.15 -11.45
CA THR A 73 -0.98 -25.47 -11.46
C THR A 73 0.36 -25.30 -12.18
N ILE A 74 1.47 -25.38 -11.44
CA ILE A 74 2.83 -25.46 -12.00
C ILE A 74 3.06 -26.88 -12.53
#